data_AF-A0A946QQM6-F1
#
_entry.id   AF-A0A946QQM6-F1
#
_cell.length_a   1.000
_cell.length_b   1.000
_cell.length_c   1.000
_cell.angle_alpha   90.00
_cell.angle_beta   90.00
_cell.angle_gamma   90.00
#
_symmetry.space_group_name_H-M   'P 1'
#
loop_
_entity.id
_entity.type
_entity.pdbx_description
1 polymer ?
#
loop_
_entity_poly.entity_id
_entity_poly.type
_entity_poly.pdbx_seq_one_letter_code
_entity_poly.pdbx_strand_id
1 'polypeptide(L)'
;MKFISTILFILISVTLFSQEIVEFRGDSRSGVYNETGLLKVWPETGPELFLKIEGVGKGFSQPVFIDGEIFISGIKEDTIDILSAYNLKGEMLWETSYGRSWTNTYIDSRSTPTFENGKLFVISGMGEVNCIDAETGAINWQVNAPEKFSGEIYKHGDSESPLLINNAVLYTTGGEKNTLVALDKNDGSLIWKTKSLGGGKSYASPVLIHHNGQDFIIAQTSENIISIHPETGEIMWSYNLIQYHLHKSGVGAQTNPPIYYKNELFATSGYNHPGIKFALSDDGRSVEVKWKNDTIDTHIGGVVLVEGNLYGSNWQSNSKGKWTSVNWETGRTNWETQWENKGSIISSDDLLYLYEEKRGNIALVEPTSDSLKIISTFKVDHGAGPHWAHPAIYNGKLFVRHGDVLMIYNIKDE
;
A
#
# COMPACT_ATOMS: atom_id res chain seq x y z
N MET A 1 -41.36 60.75 3.27
CA MET A 1 -41.04 59.60 2.39
C MET A 1 -39.76 58.96 2.91
N LYS A 2 -39.83 57.79 3.55
CA LYS A 2 -38.65 57.03 4.00
C LYS A 2 -38.41 55.91 2.99
N PHE A 3 -37.30 55.95 2.28
CA PHE A 3 -36.83 54.84 1.45
C PHE A 3 -36.18 53.80 2.37
N ILE A 4 -36.72 52.58 2.37
CA ILE A 4 -36.08 51.41 2.98
C ILE A 4 -35.35 50.69 1.84
N SER A 5 -34.03 50.65 1.93
CA SER A 5 -33.17 49.91 1.00
C SER A 5 -32.96 48.50 1.59
N THR A 6 -33.51 47.48 0.93
CA THR A 6 -33.32 46.08 1.32
C THR A 6 -32.10 45.53 0.60
N ILE A 7 -31.04 45.23 1.35
CA ILE A 7 -29.84 44.56 0.85
C ILE A 7 -30.10 43.05 0.85
N LEU A 8 -30.04 42.44 -0.34
CA LEU A 8 -30.16 41.00 -0.54
C LEU A 8 -28.77 40.35 -0.37
N PHE A 9 -28.60 39.54 0.67
CA PHE A 9 -27.40 38.71 0.85
C PHE A 9 -27.58 37.40 0.06
N ILE A 10 -26.78 37.21 -0.99
CA ILE A 10 -26.67 35.94 -1.71
C ILE A 10 -25.60 35.10 -1.00
N LEU A 11 -26.02 34.05 -0.32
CA LEU A 11 -25.13 33.01 0.21
C LEU A 11 -24.71 32.10 -0.95
N ILE A 12 -23.46 32.24 -1.40
CA ILE A 12 -22.82 31.28 -2.30
C ILE A 12 -22.32 30.12 -1.42
N SER A 13 -23.05 29.01 -1.43
CA SER A 13 -22.58 27.75 -0.86
C SER A 13 -21.55 27.13 -1.81
N VAL A 14 -20.27 27.32 -1.50
CA VAL A 14 -19.18 26.59 -2.15
C VAL A 14 -19.17 25.19 -1.53
N THR A 15 -19.66 24.19 -2.26
CA THR A 15 -19.38 22.79 -1.93
C THR A 15 -17.90 22.55 -2.19
N LEU A 16 -17.09 22.57 -1.13
CA LEU A 16 -15.76 21.99 -1.14
C LEU A 16 -15.95 20.49 -1.35
N PHE A 17 -15.81 20.02 -2.59
CA PHE A 17 -15.57 18.61 -2.82
C PHE A 17 -14.21 18.31 -2.21
N SER A 18 -14.21 17.60 -1.08
CA SER A 18 -12.98 16.97 -0.60
C SER A 18 -12.48 16.07 -1.71
N GLN A 19 -11.20 16.20 -2.05
CA GLN A 19 -10.54 15.29 -2.98
C GLN A 19 -10.54 13.90 -2.34
N GLU A 20 -11.31 12.99 -2.91
CA GLU A 20 -11.37 11.61 -2.46
C GLU A 20 -10.24 10.84 -3.13
N ILE A 21 -9.28 10.41 -2.32
CA ILE A 21 -8.20 9.51 -2.73
C ILE A 21 -8.44 8.18 -2.04
N VAL A 22 -8.45 7.10 -2.81
CA VAL A 22 -8.44 5.74 -2.26
C VAL A 22 -7.24 5.00 -2.80
N GLU A 23 -6.39 4.54 -1.89
CA GLU A 23 -5.05 4.05 -2.20
C GLU A 23 -4.71 2.75 -1.49
N PHE A 24 -3.56 2.18 -1.87
CA PHE A 24 -3.00 0.99 -1.26
C PHE A 24 -2.86 1.13 0.25
N ARG A 25 -3.38 0.16 1.02
CA ARG A 25 -3.39 0.12 2.48
C ARG A 25 -4.18 1.25 3.17
N GLY A 26 -5.15 1.85 2.49
CA GLY A 26 -5.99 2.90 3.05
C GLY A 26 -5.21 4.21 3.29
N ASP A 27 -5.78 5.09 4.11
CA ASP A 27 -5.27 6.45 4.29
C ASP A 27 -3.80 6.48 4.68
N SER A 28 -3.02 7.30 3.95
CA SER A 28 -1.58 7.46 4.14
C SER A 28 -0.80 6.14 4.05
N ARG A 29 -1.38 5.12 3.42
CA ARG A 29 -0.82 3.76 3.24
C ARG A 29 -0.47 3.04 4.55
N SER A 30 -1.13 3.44 5.63
CA SER A 30 -0.83 3.00 6.99
C SER A 30 -1.25 1.54 7.26
N GLY A 31 -2.24 1.04 6.53
CA GLY A 31 -2.94 -0.20 6.84
C GLY A 31 -3.92 -0.08 8.00
N VAL A 32 -4.17 1.14 8.49
CA VAL A 32 -5.16 1.46 9.51
C VAL A 32 -6.35 2.11 8.81
N TYR A 33 -7.50 1.45 8.85
CA TYR A 33 -8.76 1.89 8.27
C TYR A 33 -9.62 2.58 9.34
N ASN A 34 -10.40 3.57 8.91
CA ASN A 34 -11.20 4.42 9.80
C ASN A 34 -12.64 3.92 10.02
N GLU A 35 -12.97 2.72 9.52
CA GLU A 35 -14.30 2.12 9.70
C GLU A 35 -14.57 1.80 11.17
N THR A 36 -15.81 2.01 11.60
CA THR A 36 -16.25 1.85 13.00
C THR A 36 -17.54 1.03 13.10
N GLY A 37 -17.79 0.46 14.28
CA GLY A 37 -18.96 -0.38 14.53
C GLY A 37 -18.86 -1.73 13.81
N LEU A 38 -17.64 -2.24 13.67
CA LEU A 38 -17.34 -3.54 13.09
C LEU A 38 -17.57 -4.63 14.14
N LEU A 39 -17.80 -5.85 13.67
CA LEU A 39 -17.92 -7.03 14.50
C LEU A 39 -16.66 -7.21 15.35
N LYS A 40 -16.84 -7.26 16.67
CA LYS A 40 -15.76 -7.49 17.63
C LYS A 40 -15.42 -8.97 17.83
N VAL A 41 -16.31 -9.86 17.39
CA VAL A 41 -16.18 -11.32 17.42
C VAL A 41 -16.86 -11.85 16.17
N TRP A 42 -16.27 -12.83 15.49
CA TRP A 42 -16.92 -13.50 14.35
C TRP A 42 -17.57 -14.82 14.78
N PRO A 43 -18.58 -15.29 14.03
CA PRO A 43 -19.06 -16.67 14.15
C PRO A 43 -17.92 -17.69 13.96
N GLU A 44 -18.07 -18.92 14.47
CA GLU A 44 -17.06 -19.99 14.30
C GLU A 44 -16.75 -20.30 12.83
N THR A 45 -17.72 -20.09 11.94
CA THR A 45 -17.57 -20.26 10.48
C THR A 45 -16.90 -19.08 9.80
N GLY A 46 -16.61 -18.00 10.54
CA GLY A 46 -16.22 -16.71 9.99
C GLY A 46 -17.40 -15.77 9.73
N PRO A 47 -17.11 -14.51 9.38
CA PRO A 47 -18.11 -13.55 8.91
C PRO A 47 -18.83 -14.06 7.67
N GLU A 48 -20.05 -13.58 7.42
CA GLU A 48 -20.83 -13.96 6.25
C GLU A 48 -20.11 -13.57 4.96
N LEU A 49 -19.96 -14.52 4.03
CA LEU A 49 -19.49 -14.25 2.68
C LEU A 49 -20.59 -13.53 1.88
N PHE A 50 -20.44 -12.21 1.75
CA PHE A 50 -21.38 -11.34 1.02
C PHE A 50 -21.30 -11.54 -0.49
N LEU A 51 -20.08 -11.55 -1.04
CA LEU A 51 -19.86 -11.67 -2.49
C LEU A 51 -18.57 -12.45 -2.76
N LYS A 52 -18.62 -13.28 -3.81
CA LYS A 52 -17.46 -13.93 -4.39
C LYS A 52 -17.42 -13.63 -5.88
N ILE A 53 -16.28 -13.13 -6.35
CA ILE A 53 -16.02 -12.90 -7.77
C ILE A 53 -14.83 -13.78 -8.17
N GLU A 54 -15.06 -14.70 -9.10
CA GLU A 54 -14.03 -15.56 -9.67
C GLU A 54 -13.56 -14.99 -11.02
N GLY A 55 -12.31 -15.26 -11.38
CA GLY A 55 -11.74 -14.76 -12.62
C GLY A 55 -11.54 -13.24 -12.60
N VAL A 56 -11.12 -12.66 -11.47
CA VAL A 56 -10.66 -11.25 -11.40
C VAL A 56 -9.23 -11.06 -11.93
N GLY A 57 -8.66 -12.12 -12.51
CA GLY A 57 -7.25 -12.21 -12.91
C GLY A 57 -6.35 -12.53 -11.71
N LYS A 58 -5.26 -13.26 -11.94
CA LYS A 58 -4.28 -13.65 -10.93
C LYS A 58 -3.47 -12.44 -10.47
N GLY A 59 -3.28 -12.31 -9.17
CA GLY A 59 -2.50 -11.19 -8.61
C GLY A 59 -2.51 -11.14 -7.08
N PHE A 60 -1.76 -10.18 -6.60
CA PHE A 60 -1.57 -9.83 -5.19
C PHE A 60 -2.01 -8.38 -4.91
N SER A 61 -2.58 -7.68 -5.88
CA SER A 61 -3.08 -6.32 -5.65
C SER A 61 -4.29 -6.32 -4.73
N GLN A 62 -4.33 -5.29 -3.89
CA GLN A 62 -5.47 -4.99 -3.03
C GLN A 62 -6.62 -4.49 -3.92
N PRO A 63 -7.86 -4.95 -3.71
CA PRO A 63 -9.02 -4.33 -4.35
C PRO A 63 -9.26 -2.92 -3.81
N VAL A 64 -9.70 -2.02 -4.67
CA VAL A 64 -10.16 -0.67 -4.33
C VAL A 64 -11.68 -0.61 -4.52
N PHE A 65 -12.38 0.04 -3.60
CA PHE A 65 -13.83 0.15 -3.63
C PHE A 65 -14.25 1.62 -3.57
N ILE A 66 -15.03 2.07 -4.55
CA ILE A 66 -15.54 3.45 -4.68
C ILE A 66 -16.99 3.39 -5.13
N ASP A 67 -17.89 4.07 -4.42
CA ASP A 67 -19.28 4.28 -4.85
C ASP A 67 -20.05 3.02 -5.33
N GLY A 68 -19.75 1.83 -4.77
CA GLY A 68 -20.40 0.58 -5.18
C GLY A 68 -19.68 -0.22 -6.27
N GLU A 69 -18.54 0.28 -6.74
CA GLU A 69 -17.69 -0.35 -7.74
C GLU A 69 -16.38 -0.83 -7.13
N ILE A 70 -15.89 -1.96 -7.64
CA ILE A 70 -14.68 -2.64 -7.21
C ILE A 70 -13.69 -2.60 -8.36
N PHE A 71 -12.51 -2.02 -8.13
CA PHE A 71 -11.41 -2.00 -9.08
C PHE A 71 -10.29 -2.92 -8.61
N ILE A 72 -9.83 -3.80 -9.51
CA ILE A 72 -8.81 -4.80 -9.18
C ILE A 72 -7.94 -5.10 -10.40
N SER A 73 -6.62 -5.12 -10.19
CA SER A 73 -5.66 -5.51 -11.23
C SER A 73 -5.35 -7.00 -11.19
N GLY A 74 -5.07 -7.62 -12.33
CA GLY A 74 -4.78 -9.05 -12.41
C GLY A 74 -4.20 -9.46 -13.75
N ILE A 75 -4.03 -10.77 -13.93
CA ILE A 75 -3.62 -11.41 -15.19
C ILE A 75 -4.55 -12.60 -15.45
N LYS A 76 -5.28 -12.61 -16.57
CA LYS A 76 -6.17 -13.72 -16.95
C LYS A 76 -5.46 -14.71 -17.85
N GLU A 77 -5.04 -14.24 -19.01
CA GLU A 77 -4.33 -14.98 -20.04
C GLU A 77 -3.23 -14.03 -20.59
N ASP A 78 -2.12 -14.60 -21.08
CA ASP A 78 -0.96 -13.86 -21.63
C ASP A 78 -0.01 -13.17 -20.62
N THR A 79 0.76 -12.21 -21.14
CA THR A 79 1.86 -11.47 -20.49
C THR A 79 1.50 -10.00 -20.29
N ILE A 80 0.21 -9.74 -20.04
CA ILE A 80 -0.41 -8.42 -19.98
C ILE A 80 -1.16 -8.27 -18.66
N ASP A 81 -0.92 -7.17 -17.96
CA ASP A 81 -1.74 -6.78 -16.81
C ASP A 81 -3.06 -6.16 -17.27
N ILE A 82 -4.14 -6.53 -16.58
CA ILE A 82 -5.50 -6.01 -16.76
C ILE A 82 -5.98 -5.31 -15.50
N LEU A 83 -6.78 -4.27 -15.67
CA LEU A 83 -7.56 -3.63 -14.61
C LEU A 83 -9.03 -3.85 -14.94
N SER A 84 -9.80 -4.34 -13.98
CA SER A 84 -11.22 -4.65 -14.19
C SER A 84 -12.07 -3.99 -13.11
N ALA A 85 -13.26 -3.55 -13.51
CA ALA A 85 -14.28 -3.02 -12.63
C ALA A 85 -15.44 -3.99 -12.47
N TYR A 86 -15.96 -4.12 -11.26
CA TYR A 86 -17.11 -4.96 -10.93
C TYR A 86 -18.09 -4.22 -10.03
N ASN A 87 -19.38 -4.50 -10.17
CA ASN A 87 -20.39 -4.02 -9.21
C ASN A 87 -20.55 -4.98 -8.01
N LEU A 88 -21.34 -4.59 -7.02
CA LEU A 88 -21.65 -5.42 -5.83
C LEU A 88 -22.53 -6.65 -6.11
N LYS A 89 -22.93 -6.91 -7.35
CA LYS A 89 -23.52 -8.21 -7.78
C LYS A 89 -22.47 -9.16 -8.36
N GLY A 90 -21.21 -8.72 -8.47
CA GLY A 90 -20.13 -9.46 -9.10
C GLY A 90 -20.12 -9.39 -10.61
N GLU A 91 -20.92 -8.51 -11.22
CA GLU A 91 -20.95 -8.33 -12.67
C GLU A 91 -19.78 -7.42 -13.09
N MET A 92 -19.01 -7.86 -14.09
CA MET A 92 -17.92 -7.06 -14.66
C MET A 92 -18.52 -5.90 -15.47
N LEU A 93 -18.08 -4.68 -15.17
CA LEU A 93 -18.50 -3.45 -15.84
C LEU A 93 -17.62 -3.16 -17.05
N TRP A 94 -16.30 -3.24 -16.86
CA TRP A 94 -15.29 -3.08 -17.90
C TRP A 94 -13.99 -3.79 -17.52
N GLU A 95 -13.12 -3.98 -18.51
CA GLU A 95 -11.77 -4.52 -18.36
C GLU A 95 -10.82 -3.86 -19.36
N THR A 96 -9.64 -3.49 -18.88
CA THR A 96 -8.65 -2.73 -19.64
C THR A 96 -7.27 -3.34 -19.46
N SER A 97 -6.67 -3.79 -20.56
CA SER A 97 -5.25 -4.12 -20.64
C SER A 97 -4.42 -2.85 -20.52
N TYR A 98 -3.53 -2.77 -19.54
CA TYR A 98 -2.80 -1.53 -19.24
C TYR A 98 -1.27 -1.66 -19.31
N GLY A 99 -0.75 -2.81 -19.72
CA GLY A 99 0.66 -2.93 -20.07
C GLY A 99 1.22 -4.32 -19.88
N ARG A 100 2.50 -4.49 -20.23
CA ARG A 100 3.15 -5.80 -20.06
C ARG A 100 3.32 -6.15 -18.60
N SER A 101 2.92 -7.38 -18.26
CA SER A 101 3.17 -7.97 -16.94
C SER A 101 4.60 -8.48 -16.81
N TRP A 102 5.00 -8.76 -15.58
CA TRP A 102 6.28 -9.40 -15.30
C TRP A 102 6.22 -10.90 -15.58
N THR A 103 7.09 -11.40 -16.45
CA THR A 103 6.97 -12.79 -16.98
C THR A 103 8.02 -13.76 -16.45
N ASN A 104 8.78 -13.42 -15.42
CA ASN A 104 9.90 -14.25 -14.94
C ASN A 104 9.57 -14.95 -13.62
N THR A 105 9.62 -14.22 -12.51
CA THR A 105 9.42 -14.77 -11.16
C THR A 105 8.14 -14.22 -10.53
N TYR A 106 7.35 -15.09 -9.88
CA TYR A 106 6.09 -14.72 -9.22
C TYR A 106 5.13 -13.92 -10.12
N ILE A 107 4.90 -14.38 -11.35
CA ILE A 107 4.39 -13.62 -12.51
C ILE A 107 3.04 -12.90 -12.35
N ASP A 108 2.33 -13.07 -11.23
CA ASP A 108 1.01 -12.49 -11.02
C ASP A 108 1.06 -10.95 -10.78
N SER A 109 -0.02 -10.23 -11.10
CA SER A 109 -0.09 -8.76 -10.98
C SER A 109 0.05 -8.28 -9.54
N ARG A 110 0.62 -7.09 -9.30
CA ARG A 110 0.95 -6.64 -7.92
C ARG A 110 0.57 -5.21 -7.56
N SER A 111 0.59 -4.30 -8.54
CA SER A 111 0.29 -2.89 -8.30
C SER A 111 -1.18 -2.70 -7.95
N THR A 112 -1.46 -2.06 -6.82
CA THR A 112 -2.82 -1.65 -6.45
C THR A 112 -3.14 -0.32 -7.14
N PRO A 113 -4.27 -0.20 -7.85
CA PRO A 113 -4.65 1.07 -8.45
C PRO A 113 -4.88 2.12 -7.37
N THR A 114 -4.60 3.39 -7.68
CA THR A 114 -4.97 4.52 -6.81
C THR A 114 -6.04 5.34 -7.50
N PHE A 115 -7.16 5.56 -6.83
CA PHE A 115 -8.28 6.35 -7.33
C PHE A 115 -8.16 7.80 -6.88
N GLU A 116 -8.49 8.73 -7.78
CA GLU A 116 -8.71 10.14 -7.46
C GLU A 116 -9.62 10.78 -8.51
N ASN A 117 -10.71 11.41 -8.08
CA ASN A 117 -11.58 12.25 -8.93
C ASN A 117 -11.99 11.59 -10.26
N GLY A 118 -12.44 10.33 -10.21
CA GLY A 118 -12.90 9.59 -11.40
C GLY A 118 -11.77 8.99 -12.26
N LYS A 119 -10.52 9.07 -11.80
CA LYS A 119 -9.36 8.49 -12.49
C LYS A 119 -8.71 7.41 -11.63
N LEU A 120 -8.30 6.33 -12.28
CA LEU A 120 -7.51 5.24 -11.71
C LEU A 120 -6.08 5.33 -12.26
N PHE A 121 -5.11 5.37 -11.37
CA PHE A 121 -3.70 5.30 -11.72
C PHE A 121 -3.18 3.91 -11.37
N VAL A 122 -2.46 3.26 -12.28
CA VAL A 122 -1.93 1.91 -12.06
C VAL A 122 -0.61 1.69 -12.81
N ILE A 123 0.26 0.85 -12.25
CA ILE A 123 1.58 0.51 -12.81
C ILE A 123 1.61 -0.97 -13.23
N SER A 124 2.06 -1.28 -14.45
CA SER A 124 2.23 -2.67 -14.89
C SER A 124 3.47 -3.31 -14.29
N GLY A 125 3.55 -4.65 -14.31
CA GLY A 125 4.72 -5.40 -13.85
C GLY A 125 6.02 -5.05 -14.57
N MET A 126 5.94 -4.37 -15.72
CA MET A 126 7.06 -3.82 -16.50
C MET A 126 7.19 -2.29 -16.42
N GLY A 127 6.48 -1.62 -15.51
CA GLY A 127 6.65 -0.19 -15.22
C GLY A 127 5.90 0.78 -16.14
N GLU A 128 4.88 0.31 -16.87
CA GLU A 128 4.00 1.21 -17.61
C GLU A 128 3.05 1.90 -16.63
N VAL A 129 3.14 3.23 -16.53
CA VAL A 129 2.27 4.06 -15.70
C VAL A 129 1.07 4.47 -16.53
N ASN A 130 -0.14 4.25 -16.00
CA ASN A 130 -1.39 4.48 -16.72
C ASN A 130 -2.30 5.40 -15.91
N CYS A 131 -3.07 6.23 -16.62
CA CYS A 131 -4.30 6.83 -16.11
C CYS A 131 -5.47 6.27 -16.90
N ILE A 132 -6.44 5.73 -16.18
CA ILE A 132 -7.63 5.07 -16.72
C ILE A 132 -8.85 5.79 -16.16
N ASP A 133 -9.84 6.04 -17.01
CA ASP A 133 -11.13 6.57 -16.61
C ASP A 133 -11.90 5.52 -15.80
N ALA A 134 -12.32 5.86 -14.59
CA ALA A 134 -12.91 4.89 -13.66
C ALA A 134 -14.30 4.40 -14.10
N GLU A 135 -15.06 5.24 -14.80
CA GLU A 135 -16.42 4.91 -15.26
C GLU A 135 -16.39 3.99 -16.49
N THR A 136 -15.51 4.29 -17.45
CA THR A 136 -15.51 3.64 -18.77
C THR A 136 -14.40 2.62 -18.99
N GLY A 137 -13.36 2.65 -18.15
CA GLY A 137 -12.14 1.88 -18.36
C GLY A 137 -11.23 2.42 -19.47
N ALA A 138 -11.55 3.54 -20.10
CA ALA A 138 -10.73 4.09 -21.18
C ALA A 138 -9.37 4.57 -20.67
N ILE A 139 -8.29 4.25 -21.38
CA ILE A 139 -6.96 4.80 -21.08
C ILE A 139 -6.93 6.28 -21.50
N ASN A 140 -6.78 7.17 -20.52
CA ASN A 140 -6.59 8.60 -20.75
C ASN A 140 -5.18 8.90 -21.25
N TRP A 141 -4.18 8.28 -20.63
CA TRP A 141 -2.79 8.32 -21.06
C TRP A 141 -2.00 7.13 -20.51
N GLN A 142 -0.88 6.82 -21.17
CA GLN A 142 0.04 5.76 -20.77
C GLN A 142 1.50 6.21 -21.01
N VAL A 143 2.39 5.88 -20.07
CA VAL A 143 3.82 6.15 -20.17
C VAL A 143 4.62 4.90 -19.79
N ASN A 144 5.40 4.37 -20.73
CA ASN A 144 6.44 3.41 -20.41
C ASN A 144 7.61 4.13 -19.72
N ALA A 145 7.56 4.19 -18.38
CA ALA A 145 8.49 4.98 -17.60
C ALA A 145 9.93 4.43 -17.61
N PRO A 146 10.18 3.10 -17.52
CA PRO A 146 11.51 2.54 -17.68
C PRO A 146 12.17 2.91 -19.00
N GLU A 147 11.45 2.78 -20.13
CA GLU A 147 11.98 3.14 -21.44
C GLU A 147 12.27 4.64 -21.54
N LYS A 148 11.30 5.48 -21.16
CA LYS A 148 11.38 6.94 -21.29
C LYS A 148 12.43 7.58 -20.37
N PHE A 149 12.59 7.04 -19.17
CA PHE A 149 13.42 7.64 -18.12
C PHE A 149 14.66 6.80 -17.76
N SER A 150 14.97 5.76 -18.54
CA SER A 150 16.12 4.86 -18.32
C SER A 150 16.06 4.20 -16.94
N GLY A 151 14.86 3.76 -16.54
CA GLY A 151 14.65 2.99 -15.31
C GLY A 151 14.99 1.52 -15.51
N GLU A 152 15.27 0.82 -14.41
CA GLU A 152 15.56 -0.61 -14.40
C GLU A 152 14.46 -1.37 -13.65
N ILE A 153 13.87 -2.38 -14.31
CA ILE A 153 12.96 -3.29 -13.63
C ILE A 153 13.77 -4.28 -12.79
N TYR A 154 13.52 -4.27 -11.48
CA TYR A 154 14.27 -5.08 -10.52
C TYR A 154 13.87 -6.57 -10.54
N LYS A 155 14.54 -7.40 -9.73
CA LYS A 155 14.57 -8.88 -9.79
C LYS A 155 13.23 -9.61 -9.91
N HIS A 156 12.14 -8.99 -9.45
CA HIS A 156 10.81 -9.62 -9.36
C HIS A 156 9.73 -8.80 -10.07
N GLY A 157 10.08 -7.87 -10.96
CA GLY A 157 9.10 -6.99 -11.61
C GLY A 157 8.66 -5.85 -10.70
N ASP A 158 7.73 -5.03 -11.22
CA ASP A 158 7.15 -3.93 -10.46
C ASP A 158 6.06 -4.41 -9.48
N SER A 159 5.94 -3.69 -8.36
CA SER A 159 4.90 -3.85 -7.35
C SER A 159 4.52 -2.53 -6.68
N GLU A 160 5.09 -1.42 -7.13
CA GLU A 160 4.80 -0.09 -6.62
C GLU A 160 3.35 0.26 -6.93
N SER A 161 2.62 0.72 -5.91
CA SER A 161 1.29 1.30 -6.09
C SER A 161 1.46 2.82 -6.25
N PRO A 162 0.86 3.46 -7.29
CA PRO A 162 1.13 4.86 -7.62
C PRO A 162 0.86 5.81 -6.45
N LEU A 163 1.80 6.67 -6.10
CA LEU A 163 1.55 7.75 -5.15
C LEU A 163 1.07 9.00 -5.91
N LEU A 164 -0.08 9.53 -5.49
CA LEU A 164 -0.64 10.76 -6.04
C LEU A 164 -0.32 11.92 -5.10
N ILE A 165 0.26 12.99 -5.63
CA ILE A 165 0.53 14.24 -4.89
C ILE A 165 0.14 15.40 -5.78
N ASN A 166 -0.53 16.43 -5.27
CA ASN A 166 -0.86 17.64 -6.03
C ASN A 166 -1.39 17.32 -7.44
N ASN A 167 -0.72 17.77 -8.51
CA ASN A 167 -1.03 17.43 -9.91
C ASN A 167 -0.22 16.26 -10.48
N ALA A 168 0.54 15.53 -9.66
CA ALA A 168 1.48 14.51 -10.08
C ALA A 168 1.14 13.08 -9.63
N VAL A 169 1.50 12.10 -10.46
CA VAL A 169 1.64 10.69 -10.11
C VAL A 169 3.11 10.31 -10.14
N LEU A 170 3.55 9.64 -9.08
CA LEU A 170 4.95 9.27 -8.90
C LEU A 170 5.24 7.86 -9.42
N TYR A 171 6.48 7.68 -9.89
CA TYR A 171 7.02 6.37 -10.24
C TYR A 171 8.51 6.28 -9.90
N THR A 172 8.89 5.24 -9.16
CA THR A 172 10.30 4.95 -8.83
C THR A 172 10.96 4.24 -10.01
N THR A 173 11.78 4.97 -10.76
CA THR A 173 12.54 4.42 -11.90
C THR A 173 13.73 3.58 -11.46
N GLY A 174 14.44 4.02 -10.41
CA GLY A 174 15.80 3.58 -10.13
C GLY A 174 16.77 3.87 -11.30
N GLY A 175 18.03 3.48 -11.12
CA GLY A 175 19.05 3.51 -12.17
C GLY A 175 19.89 4.78 -12.24
N GLU A 176 20.77 4.83 -13.23
CA GLU A 176 21.91 5.77 -13.27
C GLU A 176 21.53 7.23 -13.59
N LYS A 177 20.33 7.49 -14.15
CA LYS A 177 19.95 8.84 -14.61
C LYS A 177 19.04 9.60 -13.64
N ASN A 178 18.18 8.89 -12.92
CA ASN A 178 17.23 9.44 -11.98
C ASN A 178 16.69 8.31 -11.10
N THR A 179 16.22 8.65 -9.90
CA THR A 179 15.68 7.66 -8.95
C THR A 179 14.16 7.62 -8.99
N LEU A 180 13.52 8.78 -9.15
CA LEU A 180 12.07 8.91 -9.14
C LEU A 180 11.64 10.00 -10.12
N VAL A 181 10.46 9.83 -10.72
CA VAL A 181 9.83 10.81 -11.60
C VAL A 181 8.43 11.16 -11.10
N ALA A 182 8.02 12.40 -11.36
CA ALA A 182 6.65 12.87 -11.23
C ALA A 182 6.08 13.17 -12.61
N LEU A 183 4.95 12.54 -12.92
CA LEU A 183 4.22 12.72 -14.17
C LEU A 183 2.93 13.48 -13.91
N ASP A 184 2.52 14.37 -14.79
CA ASP A 184 1.25 15.09 -14.64
C ASP A 184 0.07 14.11 -14.75
N LYS A 185 -0.86 14.20 -13.80
CA LYS A 185 -2.04 13.33 -13.71
C LYS A 185 -2.97 13.47 -14.91
N ASN A 186 -2.88 14.54 -15.69
CA ASN A 186 -3.77 14.80 -16.81
C ASN A 186 -3.27 14.22 -18.14
N ASP A 187 -1.96 14.18 -18.36
CA ASP A 187 -1.40 13.80 -19.66
C ASP A 187 -0.14 12.92 -19.61
N GLY A 188 0.36 12.58 -18.41
CA GLY A 188 1.57 11.79 -18.23
C GLY A 188 2.87 12.50 -18.64
N SER A 189 2.83 13.81 -18.88
CA SER A 189 4.02 14.60 -19.16
C SER A 189 4.92 14.69 -17.91
N LEU A 190 6.22 14.84 -18.11
CA LEU A 190 7.17 14.93 -16.99
C LEU A 190 7.04 16.30 -16.31
N ILE A 191 6.79 16.31 -14.99
CA ILE A 191 6.84 17.52 -14.17
C ILE A 191 8.28 17.71 -13.65
N TRP A 192 8.77 16.72 -12.92
CA TRP A 192 10.15 16.71 -12.40
C TRP A 192 10.69 15.28 -12.33
N LYS A 193 12.02 15.19 -12.24
CA LYS A 193 12.74 13.96 -11.93
C LYS A 193 13.83 14.26 -10.92
N THR A 194 14.09 13.32 -10.02
CA THR A 194 15.17 13.48 -9.05
C THR A 194 16.53 13.36 -9.74
N LYS A 195 17.60 13.80 -9.06
CA LYS A 195 18.94 13.28 -9.36
C LYS A 195 18.99 11.76 -9.15
N SER A 196 19.94 11.11 -9.79
CA SER A 196 20.24 9.71 -9.53
C SER A 196 20.98 9.55 -8.19
N LEU A 197 20.63 8.50 -7.46
CA LEU A 197 21.44 7.96 -6.35
C LEU A 197 22.18 6.68 -6.75
N GLY A 198 22.12 6.27 -8.01
CA GLY A 198 22.51 4.94 -8.46
C GLY A 198 21.61 3.86 -7.87
N GLY A 199 21.98 2.61 -8.12
CA GLY A 199 21.26 1.44 -7.61
C GLY A 199 19.90 1.21 -8.27
N GLY A 200 19.25 0.11 -7.89
CA GLY A 200 17.96 -0.29 -8.43
C GLY A 200 16.77 0.32 -7.69
N LYS A 201 15.57 0.18 -8.28
CA LYS A 201 14.32 0.44 -7.56
C LYS A 201 14.05 -0.60 -6.47
N SER A 202 13.11 -0.30 -5.57
CA SER A 202 12.57 -1.27 -4.63
C SER A 202 11.13 -1.69 -5.00
N TYR A 203 10.51 -2.50 -4.14
CA TYR A 203 9.13 -2.97 -4.25
C TYR A 203 8.16 -2.13 -3.41
N ALA A 204 8.68 -1.35 -2.47
CA ALA A 204 7.90 -0.57 -1.53
C ALA A 204 7.30 0.65 -2.21
N SER A 205 6.02 0.90 -1.93
CA SER A 205 5.33 2.07 -2.44
C SER A 205 5.73 3.33 -1.65
N PRO A 206 6.00 4.48 -2.30
CA PRO A 206 6.26 5.73 -1.61
C PRO A 206 5.06 6.20 -0.77
N VAL A 207 5.33 7.04 0.23
CA VAL A 207 4.32 7.71 1.08
C VAL A 207 4.52 9.22 1.08
N LEU A 208 3.42 9.97 1.17
CA LEU A 208 3.44 11.41 1.46
C LEU A 208 3.34 11.60 2.97
N ILE A 209 4.22 12.42 3.56
CA ILE A 209 4.20 12.75 4.98
C ILE A 209 4.02 14.25 5.17
N HIS A 210 3.28 14.64 6.20
CA HIS A 210 3.18 16.03 6.65
C HIS A 210 4.02 16.24 7.90
N HIS A 211 5.09 17.03 7.79
CA HIS A 211 6.06 17.25 8.84
C HIS A 211 6.23 18.75 9.10
N ASN A 212 5.83 19.19 10.30
CA ASN A 212 5.96 20.58 10.77
C ASN A 212 5.46 21.64 9.75
N GLY A 213 4.31 21.39 9.12
CA GLY A 213 3.70 22.31 8.16
C GLY A 213 4.21 22.18 6.72
N GLN A 214 5.06 21.21 6.42
CA GLN A 214 5.60 20.94 5.08
C GLN A 214 5.39 19.48 4.68
N ASP A 215 5.21 19.25 3.38
CA ASP A 215 5.04 17.93 2.83
C ASP A 215 6.35 17.36 2.30
N PHE A 216 6.57 16.05 2.50
CA PHE A 216 7.72 15.32 2.00
C PHE A 216 7.28 13.97 1.45
N ILE A 217 7.91 13.54 0.36
CA ILE A 217 7.75 12.16 -0.13
C ILE A 217 8.84 11.32 0.51
N ILE A 218 8.45 10.23 1.16
CA ILE A 218 9.39 9.20 1.61
C ILE A 218 9.31 8.01 0.66
N ALA A 219 10.45 7.66 0.06
CA ALA A 219 10.57 6.55 -0.87
C ALA A 219 11.72 5.63 -0.49
N GLN A 220 11.69 4.39 -0.97
CA GLN A 220 12.76 3.42 -0.77
C GLN A 220 13.28 2.91 -2.11
N THR A 221 14.60 2.80 -2.23
CA THR A 221 15.29 2.17 -3.36
C THR A 221 15.88 0.83 -2.90
N SER A 222 16.58 0.11 -3.77
CA SER A 222 17.29 -1.10 -3.38
C SER A 222 18.38 -0.86 -2.33
N GLU A 223 18.76 0.40 -2.06
CA GLU A 223 19.87 0.73 -1.17
C GLU A 223 19.52 1.74 -0.09
N ASN A 224 18.56 2.63 -0.33
CA ASN A 224 18.32 3.80 0.52
C ASN A 224 16.84 3.95 0.88
N ILE A 225 16.59 4.54 2.04
CA ILE A 225 15.38 5.33 2.29
C ILE A 225 15.71 6.80 2.05
N ILE A 226 14.83 7.52 1.36
CA ILE A 226 15.06 8.90 0.94
C ILE A 226 13.85 9.79 1.22
N SER A 227 14.12 11.07 1.44
CA SER A 227 13.10 12.12 1.45
C SER A 227 13.26 13.02 0.23
N ILE A 228 12.14 13.39 -0.37
CA ILE A 228 12.07 14.20 -1.59
C ILE A 228 11.10 15.35 -1.38
N HIS A 229 11.47 16.54 -1.84
CA HIS A 229 10.59 17.70 -1.89
C HIS A 229 9.51 17.51 -2.98
N PRO A 230 8.21 17.58 -2.65
CA PRO A 230 7.12 17.17 -3.54
C PRO A 230 6.99 18.00 -4.82
N GLU A 231 7.30 19.30 -4.76
CA GLU A 231 7.19 20.18 -5.93
C GLU A 231 8.39 20.13 -6.89
N THR A 232 9.59 19.82 -6.38
CA THR A 232 10.85 20.03 -7.13
C THR A 232 11.56 18.73 -7.46
N GLY A 233 11.25 17.63 -6.77
CA GLY A 233 12.02 16.40 -6.86
C GLY A 233 13.41 16.49 -6.21
N GLU A 234 13.69 17.53 -5.42
CA GLU A 234 14.96 17.65 -4.68
C GLU A 234 15.03 16.56 -3.61
N ILE A 235 16.09 15.75 -3.63
CA ILE A 235 16.36 14.77 -2.57
C ILE A 235 16.90 15.54 -1.36
N MET A 236 16.11 15.59 -0.29
CA MET A 236 16.42 16.32 0.94
C MET A 236 17.48 15.60 1.75
N TRP A 237 17.34 14.28 1.87
CA TRP A 237 18.30 13.40 2.50
C TRP A 237 18.17 11.98 1.95
N SER A 238 19.23 11.19 2.15
CA SER A 238 19.27 9.77 1.85
C SER A 238 19.98 9.03 2.96
N TYR A 239 19.42 7.88 3.35
CA TYR A 239 20.01 7.03 4.37
C TYR A 239 20.23 5.62 3.81
N ASN A 240 21.47 5.14 3.90
CA ASN A 240 21.87 3.83 3.41
C ASN A 240 21.26 2.73 4.30
N LEU A 241 20.32 1.96 3.76
CA LEU A 241 19.74 0.77 4.40
C LEU A 241 20.57 -0.49 4.15
N ILE A 242 21.32 -0.53 3.04
CA ILE A 242 22.07 -1.73 2.62
C ILE A 242 23.13 -2.16 3.63
N GLN A 243 23.68 -1.20 4.40
CA GLN A 243 24.68 -1.44 5.45
C GLN A 243 24.22 -2.41 6.56
N TYR A 244 22.92 -2.71 6.65
CA TYR A 244 22.36 -3.61 7.65
C TYR A 244 21.98 -5.00 7.13
N HIS A 245 22.21 -5.30 5.85
CA HIS A 245 22.06 -6.67 5.37
C HIS A 245 23.29 -7.51 5.73
N LEU A 246 23.07 -8.58 6.50
CA LEU A 246 24.13 -9.52 6.91
C LEU A 246 24.51 -10.51 5.80
N HIS A 247 23.63 -10.72 4.82
CA HIS A 247 23.79 -11.69 3.74
C HIS A 247 23.37 -11.09 2.40
N LYS A 248 23.80 -11.70 1.29
CA LYS A 248 23.41 -11.27 -0.06
C LYS A 248 21.93 -11.52 -0.37
N SER A 249 21.31 -12.48 0.31
CA SER A 249 19.88 -12.79 0.15
C SER A 249 19.03 -11.62 0.64
N GLY A 250 18.06 -11.19 -0.17
CA GLY A 250 17.15 -10.12 0.21
C GLY A 250 17.70 -8.70 0.11
N VAL A 251 18.98 -8.53 -0.23
CA VAL A 251 19.57 -7.21 -0.43
C VAL A 251 18.77 -6.45 -1.49
N GLY A 252 18.22 -5.30 -1.06
CA GLY A 252 17.41 -4.41 -1.86
C GLY A 252 15.94 -4.78 -2.04
N ALA A 253 15.46 -5.78 -1.30
CA ALA A 253 14.04 -6.17 -1.29
C ALA A 253 13.23 -5.33 -0.27
N GLN A 254 13.29 -4.00 -0.36
CA GLN A 254 12.37 -3.15 0.42
C GLN A 254 10.97 -3.31 -0.13
N THR A 255 10.01 -3.76 0.68
CA THR A 255 8.67 -4.22 0.25
C THR A 255 7.52 -3.53 0.99
N ASN A 256 7.80 -2.94 2.15
CA ASN A 256 6.77 -2.30 2.97
C ASN A 256 6.90 -0.77 2.87
N PRO A 257 5.79 -0.03 2.67
CA PRO A 257 5.79 1.42 2.81
C PRO A 257 6.30 1.85 4.20
N PRO A 258 7.09 2.93 4.30
CA PRO A 258 7.48 3.49 5.59
C PRO A 258 6.27 3.97 6.40
N ILE A 259 6.32 3.81 7.72
CA ILE A 259 5.32 4.38 8.63
C ILE A 259 5.83 5.74 9.11
N TYR A 260 4.98 6.75 9.09
CA TYR A 260 5.26 8.06 9.69
C TYR A 260 4.33 8.31 10.87
N TYR A 261 4.90 8.67 12.01
CA TYR A 261 4.14 9.03 13.21
C TYR A 261 4.95 9.96 14.10
N LYS A 262 4.36 11.08 14.53
CA LYS A 262 4.98 12.06 15.45
C LYS A 262 6.43 12.40 15.09
N ASN A 263 6.66 12.88 13.88
CA ASN A 263 7.99 13.31 13.39
C ASN A 263 9.04 12.19 13.28
N GLU A 264 8.62 10.94 13.39
CA GLU A 264 9.48 9.77 13.29
C GLU A 264 9.02 8.86 12.15
N LEU A 265 9.97 8.16 11.53
CA LEU A 265 9.73 7.17 10.48
C LEU A 265 10.11 5.78 10.96
N PHE A 266 9.42 4.76 10.46
CA PHE A 266 9.82 3.36 10.62
C PHE A 266 9.85 2.64 9.27
N ALA A 267 10.89 1.82 9.06
CA ALA A 267 11.07 1.02 7.85
C ALA A 267 11.55 -0.40 8.17
N THR A 268 11.17 -1.37 7.33
CA THR A 268 11.54 -2.79 7.48
C THR A 268 11.43 -3.56 6.14
N SER A 269 12.24 -4.60 5.96
CA SER A 269 12.33 -5.37 4.70
C SER A 269 12.48 -6.89 4.80
N GLY A 270 12.52 -7.44 6.02
CA GLY A 270 12.79 -8.86 6.24
C GLY A 270 14.20 -9.28 5.86
N TYR A 271 14.41 -10.59 5.65
CA TYR A 271 15.74 -11.15 5.39
C TYR A 271 16.78 -10.81 6.48
N ASN A 272 16.37 -10.76 7.74
CA ASN A 272 17.17 -10.30 8.88
C ASN A 272 17.68 -8.86 8.75
N HIS A 273 17.06 -8.03 7.89
CA HIS A 273 17.26 -6.58 7.92
C HIS A 273 16.46 -6.01 9.08
N PRO A 274 17.10 -5.31 10.04
CA PRO A 274 16.41 -4.83 11.23
C PRO A 274 15.31 -3.84 10.86
N GLY A 275 14.21 -3.86 11.61
CA GLY A 275 13.30 -2.72 11.64
C GLY A 275 14.03 -1.51 12.22
N ILE A 276 13.93 -0.36 11.56
CA ILE A 276 14.66 0.86 11.93
C ILE A 276 13.69 1.99 12.15
N LYS A 277 13.76 2.62 13.34
CA LYS A 277 13.09 3.89 13.59
C LYS A 277 14.06 5.05 13.46
N PHE A 278 13.56 6.11 12.84
CA PHE A 278 14.27 7.33 12.55
C PHE A 278 13.54 8.52 13.17
N ALA A 279 14.27 9.55 13.58
CA ALA A 279 13.72 10.87 13.86
C ALA A 279 14.12 11.85 12.77
N LEU A 280 13.15 12.64 12.30
CA LEU A 280 13.40 13.70 11.33
C LEU A 280 13.83 14.95 12.07
N SER A 281 14.76 15.72 11.50
CA SER A 281 15.01 17.09 11.96
C SER A 281 13.78 17.95 11.73
N ASP A 282 13.59 19.01 12.52
CA ASP A 282 12.38 19.85 12.47
C ASP A 282 12.07 20.44 11.08
N ASP A 283 13.10 20.64 10.25
CA ASP A 283 12.99 21.14 8.88
C ASP A 283 12.80 20.03 7.83
N GLY A 284 12.74 18.76 8.26
CA GLY A 284 12.64 17.58 7.41
C GLY A 284 13.87 17.30 6.53
N ARG A 285 14.99 18.02 6.72
CA ARG A 285 16.17 17.96 5.84
C ARG A 285 17.24 16.97 6.28
N SER A 286 17.07 16.30 7.41
CA SER A 286 17.96 15.24 7.86
C SER A 286 17.22 14.21 8.71
N VAL A 287 17.90 13.10 8.98
CA VAL A 287 17.35 11.97 9.71
C VAL A 287 18.40 11.35 10.62
N GLU A 288 18.02 10.95 11.82
CA GLU A 288 18.86 10.19 12.75
C GLU A 288 18.20 8.85 13.12
N VAL A 289 19.01 7.81 13.31
CA VAL A 289 18.51 6.52 13.81
C VAL A 289 18.24 6.64 15.30
N LYS A 290 17.01 6.31 15.72
CA LYS A 290 16.61 6.28 17.13
C LYS A 290 16.84 4.91 17.74
N TRP A 291 16.35 3.88 17.08
CA TRP A 291 16.57 2.51 17.49
C TRP A 291 16.47 1.56 16.29
N LYS A 292 16.99 0.35 16.50
CA LYS A 292 16.86 -0.79 15.59
C LYS A 292 16.31 -1.98 16.36
N ASN A 293 15.55 -2.82 15.69
CA ASN A 293 14.97 -4.03 16.27
C ASN A 293 15.08 -5.20 15.27
N ASP A 294 15.69 -6.29 15.70
CA ASP A 294 15.92 -7.48 14.86
C ASP A 294 14.70 -8.44 14.84
N THR A 295 13.67 -8.18 15.65
CA THR A 295 12.46 -9.02 15.73
C THR A 295 11.38 -8.59 14.75
N ILE A 296 11.27 -7.30 14.40
CA ILE A 296 10.29 -6.80 13.42
C ILE A 296 10.91 -6.57 12.04
N ASP A 297 11.37 -7.66 11.43
CA ASP A 297 11.89 -7.70 10.07
C ASP A 297 10.80 -8.20 9.10
N THR A 298 9.77 -7.40 8.87
CA THR A 298 8.64 -7.82 8.03
C THR A 298 9.06 -7.95 6.57
N HIS A 299 8.95 -9.16 6.02
CA HIS A 299 9.32 -9.43 4.63
C HIS A 299 8.29 -8.93 3.62
N ILE A 300 7.01 -9.27 3.79
CA ILE A 300 5.87 -8.78 3.00
C ILE A 300 4.65 -8.77 3.93
N GLY A 301 3.61 -8.00 3.59
CA GLY A 301 2.35 -7.97 4.35
C GLY A 301 2.15 -6.72 5.21
N GLY A 302 3.17 -5.87 5.34
CA GLY A 302 3.07 -4.56 5.99
C GLY A 302 3.18 -4.60 7.50
N VAL A 303 3.15 -3.40 8.09
CA VAL A 303 3.18 -3.15 9.53
C VAL A 303 2.10 -2.11 9.82
N VAL A 304 1.46 -2.19 10.98
CA VAL A 304 0.53 -1.15 11.47
C VAL A 304 1.01 -0.62 12.82
N LEU A 305 0.76 0.66 13.09
CA LEU A 305 1.03 1.30 14.38
C LEU A 305 -0.30 1.56 15.08
N VAL A 306 -0.54 0.87 16.19
CA VAL A 306 -1.78 0.97 16.97
C VAL A 306 -1.39 1.17 18.44
N GLU A 307 -1.95 2.20 19.08
CA GLU A 307 -1.76 2.50 20.50
C GLU A 307 -0.29 2.53 20.96
N GLY A 308 0.61 3.06 20.12
CA GLY A 308 2.04 3.18 20.45
C GLY A 308 2.84 1.87 20.29
N ASN A 309 2.26 0.85 19.67
CA ASN A 309 2.93 -0.40 19.37
C ASN A 309 2.86 -0.70 17.86
N LEU A 310 4.00 -1.11 17.30
CA LEU A 310 4.07 -1.67 15.96
C LEU A 310 3.61 -3.12 16.02
N TYR A 311 2.77 -3.51 15.06
CA TYR A 311 2.35 -4.89 14.85
C TYR A 311 2.69 -5.31 13.42
N GLY A 312 3.33 -6.47 13.29
CA GLY A 312 3.76 -7.01 12.01
C GLY A 312 4.20 -8.45 12.16
N SER A 313 5.09 -8.88 11.27
CA SER A 313 5.70 -10.20 11.34
C SER A 313 7.21 -10.15 11.20
N ASN A 314 7.87 -11.23 11.58
CA ASN A 314 9.28 -11.45 11.34
C ASN A 314 9.50 -12.35 10.13
N TRP A 315 10.73 -12.37 9.61
CA TRP A 315 11.17 -13.30 8.59
C TRP A 315 12.06 -14.38 9.22
N GLN A 316 11.70 -15.64 9.03
CA GLN A 316 12.59 -16.77 9.32
C GLN A 316 13.04 -17.48 8.04
N SER A 317 12.15 -17.50 7.04
CA SER A 317 12.43 -17.91 5.68
C SER A 317 11.36 -17.36 4.73
N ASN A 318 11.50 -17.61 3.44
CA ASN A 318 10.46 -17.25 2.45
C ASN A 318 9.09 -17.91 2.73
N SER A 319 9.00 -18.93 3.59
CA SER A 319 7.77 -19.67 3.89
C SER A 319 7.48 -19.79 5.39
N LYS A 320 8.23 -19.07 6.24
CA LYS A 320 8.08 -19.12 7.70
C LYS A 320 8.32 -17.76 8.33
N GLY A 321 7.50 -17.44 9.32
CA GLY A 321 7.69 -16.35 10.26
C GLY A 321 6.69 -16.42 11.40
N LYS A 322 6.81 -15.47 12.30
CA LYS A 322 5.99 -15.27 13.50
C LYS A 322 5.43 -13.87 13.50
N TRP A 323 4.33 -13.67 14.22
CA TRP A 323 3.78 -12.35 14.50
C TRP A 323 4.55 -11.70 15.64
N THR A 324 4.68 -10.38 15.58
CA THR A 324 5.47 -9.61 16.56
C THR A 324 4.79 -8.29 16.90
N SER A 325 5.04 -7.85 18.13
CA SER A 325 4.77 -6.48 18.55
C SER A 325 6.04 -5.82 19.09
N VAL A 326 6.26 -4.56 18.74
CA VAL A 326 7.39 -3.75 19.18
C VAL A 326 6.90 -2.40 19.67
N ASN A 327 7.35 -1.98 20.85
CA ASN A 327 7.00 -0.69 21.40
C ASN A 327 7.63 0.45 20.56
N TRP A 328 6.79 1.37 20.05
CA TRP A 328 7.23 2.45 19.15
C TRP A 328 8.31 3.33 19.77
N GLU A 329 8.15 3.70 21.05
CA GLU A 329 9.04 4.64 21.71
C GLU A 329 10.43 4.04 21.91
N THR A 330 10.47 2.84 22.49
CA THR A 330 11.72 2.23 22.99
C THR A 330 12.38 1.28 22.01
N GLY A 331 11.66 0.79 21.00
CA GLY A 331 12.14 -0.27 20.10
C GLY A 331 12.23 -1.64 20.74
N ARG A 332 11.74 -1.80 21.99
CA ARG A 332 11.73 -3.08 22.68
C ARG A 332 10.65 -4.00 22.09
N THR A 333 11.02 -5.24 21.79
CA THR A 333 10.07 -6.30 21.46
C THR A 333 9.16 -6.57 22.66
N ASN A 334 7.86 -6.38 22.47
CA ASN A 334 6.82 -6.71 23.43
C ASN A 334 6.65 -8.24 23.48
N TRP A 335 6.39 -8.84 22.32
CA TRP A 335 6.24 -10.27 22.15
C TRP A 335 6.55 -10.70 20.71
N GLU A 336 6.90 -11.98 20.56
CA GLU A 336 7.08 -12.67 19.28
C GLU A 336 6.41 -14.05 19.39
N THR A 337 5.34 -14.28 18.63
CA THR A 337 4.48 -15.47 18.81
C THR A 337 4.20 -16.18 17.49
N GLN A 338 4.31 -17.51 17.50
CA GLN A 338 3.87 -18.34 16.39
C GLN A 338 2.34 -18.47 16.44
N TRP A 339 1.67 -18.02 15.38
CA TRP A 339 0.31 -18.41 15.05
C TRP A 339 0.25 -18.63 13.54
N GLU A 340 -0.05 -19.87 13.13
CA GLU A 340 0.03 -20.35 11.74
C GLU A 340 1.34 -19.95 11.03
N ASN A 341 1.36 -18.82 10.33
CA ASN A 341 2.53 -18.26 9.66
C ASN A 341 2.49 -16.71 9.67
N LYS A 342 3.57 -16.07 9.19
CA LYS A 342 3.57 -14.64 8.84
C LYS A 342 2.58 -14.32 7.72
N GLY A 343 2.28 -13.04 7.50
CA GLY A 343 1.46 -12.59 6.38
C GLY A 343 1.07 -11.12 6.49
N SER A 344 -0.06 -10.78 5.85
CA SER A 344 -0.57 -9.42 5.76
C SER A 344 -1.27 -8.97 7.05
N ILE A 345 -1.10 -7.71 7.41
CA ILE A 345 -1.77 -7.07 8.55
C ILE A 345 -2.41 -5.74 8.14
N ILE A 346 -3.65 -5.56 8.63
CA ILE A 346 -4.38 -4.29 8.65
C ILE A 346 -5.04 -4.11 10.03
N SER A 347 -5.53 -2.91 10.32
CA SER A 347 -6.28 -2.59 11.53
C SER A 347 -7.50 -1.74 11.18
N SER A 348 -8.58 -1.89 11.96
CA SER A 348 -9.75 -1.01 11.94
C SER A 348 -10.49 -1.19 13.25
N ASP A 349 -11.18 -0.15 13.71
CA ASP A 349 -12.08 -0.22 14.87
C ASP A 349 -11.44 -0.90 16.10
N ASP A 350 -10.23 -0.46 16.45
CA ASP A 350 -9.42 -0.94 17.59
C ASP A 350 -9.02 -2.42 17.55
N LEU A 351 -9.11 -3.07 16.39
CA LEU A 351 -8.73 -4.47 16.20
C LEU A 351 -7.72 -4.64 15.07
N LEU A 352 -6.97 -5.74 15.12
CA LEU A 352 -6.05 -6.17 14.07
C LEU A 352 -6.68 -7.31 13.27
N TYR A 353 -6.43 -7.31 11.97
CA TYR A 353 -6.82 -8.38 11.04
C TYR A 353 -5.56 -8.98 10.45
N LEU A 354 -5.27 -10.22 10.83
CA LEU A 354 -4.09 -10.95 10.37
C LEU A 354 -4.49 -11.94 9.29
N TYR A 355 -3.87 -11.87 8.10
CA TYR A 355 -4.08 -12.83 7.02
C TYR A 355 -2.78 -13.59 6.76
N GLU A 356 -2.70 -14.84 7.23
CA GLU A 356 -1.46 -15.61 7.15
C GLU A 356 -1.25 -16.23 5.76
N GLU A 357 0.01 -16.20 5.31
CA GLU A 357 0.33 -16.36 3.90
C GLU A 357 0.35 -17.83 3.41
N LYS A 358 0.26 -18.82 4.33
CA LYS A 358 0.53 -20.23 4.04
C LYS A 358 -0.72 -21.06 3.79
N ARG A 359 -1.77 -20.87 4.59
CA ARG A 359 -3.02 -21.64 4.47
C ARG A 359 -4.26 -20.76 4.37
N GLY A 360 -4.10 -19.44 4.41
CA GLY A 360 -5.18 -18.47 4.26
C GLY A 360 -6.07 -18.34 5.49
N ASN A 361 -5.57 -18.63 6.69
CA ASN A 361 -6.31 -18.31 7.91
C ASN A 361 -6.33 -16.80 8.15
N ILE A 362 -7.47 -16.29 8.56
CA ILE A 362 -7.64 -14.91 8.99
C ILE A 362 -7.96 -14.90 10.48
N ALA A 363 -7.30 -14.03 11.25
CA ALA A 363 -7.60 -13.79 12.66
C ALA A 363 -8.07 -12.35 12.88
N LEU A 364 -9.05 -12.21 13.76
CA LEU A 364 -9.38 -10.97 14.46
C LEU A 364 -8.63 -10.98 15.79
N VAL A 365 -7.89 -9.92 16.07
CA VAL A 365 -6.92 -9.88 17.18
C VAL A 365 -7.07 -8.59 17.96
N GLU A 366 -7.02 -8.72 19.29
CA GLU A 366 -6.94 -7.58 20.20
C GLU A 366 -5.50 -7.04 20.23
N PRO A 367 -5.27 -5.75 19.91
CA PRO A 367 -3.95 -5.16 20.01
C PRO A 367 -3.57 -5.00 21.48
N THR A 368 -2.58 -5.77 21.94
CA THR A 368 -2.00 -5.64 23.29
C THR A 368 -0.49 -5.81 23.24
N SER A 369 0.21 -5.21 24.20
CA SER A 369 1.67 -5.37 24.39
C SER A 369 2.04 -6.65 25.15
N ASP A 370 1.09 -7.43 25.65
CA ASP A 370 1.40 -8.56 26.53
C ASP A 370 1.60 -9.88 25.76
N SER A 371 0.75 -10.14 24.76
CA SER A 371 0.80 -11.36 23.94
C SER A 371 -0.03 -11.21 22.67
N LEU A 372 0.06 -12.18 21.75
CA LEU A 372 -0.87 -12.27 20.63
C LEU A 372 -2.23 -12.82 21.12
N LYS A 373 -3.24 -11.96 21.25
CA LYS A 373 -4.58 -12.32 21.73
C LYS A 373 -5.59 -12.44 20.60
N ILE A 374 -5.77 -13.65 20.09
CA ILE A 374 -6.70 -13.98 19.02
C ILE A 374 -8.13 -14.07 19.58
N ILE A 375 -9.06 -13.36 18.95
CA ILE A 375 -10.48 -13.32 19.33
C ILE A 375 -11.29 -14.31 18.50
N SER A 376 -11.10 -14.30 17.18
CA SER A 376 -11.84 -15.16 16.24
C SER A 376 -10.97 -15.48 15.04
N THR A 377 -11.25 -16.60 14.38
CA THR A 377 -10.56 -16.98 13.15
C THR A 377 -11.50 -17.60 12.15
N PHE A 378 -11.19 -17.47 10.88
CA PHE A 378 -11.79 -18.28 9.81
C PHE A 378 -10.76 -18.56 8.73
N LYS A 379 -11.11 -19.37 7.74
CA LYS A 379 -10.20 -19.76 6.67
C LYS A 379 -10.75 -19.34 5.31
N VAL A 380 -9.88 -18.72 4.52
CA VAL A 380 -10.10 -18.49 3.09
C VAL A 380 -9.93 -19.82 2.35
N ASP A 381 -10.98 -20.29 1.70
CA ASP A 381 -11.06 -21.62 1.07
C ASP A 381 -11.26 -21.58 -0.45
N HIS A 382 -11.35 -20.40 -1.04
CA HIS A 382 -11.40 -20.18 -2.49
C HIS A 382 -10.09 -19.60 -3.04
N GLY A 383 -9.87 -19.77 -4.33
CA GLY A 383 -8.66 -19.31 -5.03
C GLY A 383 -7.49 -20.29 -4.89
N ALA A 384 -6.37 -19.93 -5.51
CA ALA A 384 -5.14 -20.72 -5.49
C ALA A 384 -3.90 -19.83 -5.53
N GLY A 385 -2.77 -20.38 -5.06
CA GLY A 385 -1.49 -19.68 -5.02
C GLY A 385 -1.11 -19.24 -3.60
N PRO A 386 -0.20 -18.26 -3.46
CA PRO A 386 0.16 -17.71 -2.16
C PRO A 386 -0.87 -16.67 -1.70
N HIS A 387 -1.10 -16.60 -0.39
CA HIS A 387 -2.00 -15.62 0.25
C HIS A 387 -1.27 -14.29 0.52
N TRP A 388 -0.72 -13.67 -0.54
CA TRP A 388 0.11 -12.46 -0.43
C TRP A 388 -0.65 -11.15 -0.62
N ALA A 389 -1.89 -11.20 -1.10
CA ALA A 389 -2.68 -9.99 -1.27
C ALA A 389 -2.97 -9.32 0.08
N HIS A 390 -2.88 -8.00 0.11
CA HIS A 390 -3.32 -7.23 1.27
C HIS A 390 -4.85 -7.23 1.34
N PRO A 391 -5.46 -7.55 2.49
CA PRO A 391 -6.88 -7.32 2.69
C PRO A 391 -7.18 -5.81 2.75
N ALA A 392 -8.43 -5.45 2.50
CA ALA A 392 -8.92 -4.08 2.66
C ALA A 392 -10.27 -4.06 3.36
N ILE A 393 -10.60 -2.93 3.98
CA ILE A 393 -11.87 -2.74 4.67
C ILE A 393 -12.55 -1.50 4.09
N TYR A 394 -13.79 -1.67 3.61
CA TYR A 394 -14.63 -0.59 3.10
C TYR A 394 -16.09 -0.86 3.45
N ASN A 395 -16.82 0.15 3.94
CA ASN A 395 -18.27 0.09 4.18
C ASN A 395 -18.70 -1.15 4.98
N GLY A 396 -18.02 -1.44 6.09
CA GLY A 396 -18.30 -2.59 6.94
C GLY A 396 -18.04 -3.96 6.29
N LYS A 397 -17.23 -4.02 5.22
CA LYS A 397 -16.88 -5.25 4.51
C LYS A 397 -15.37 -5.47 4.49
N LEU A 398 -14.97 -6.72 4.67
CA LEU A 398 -13.59 -7.18 4.53
C LEU A 398 -13.40 -7.78 3.15
N PHE A 399 -12.53 -7.16 2.36
CA PHE A 399 -12.15 -7.61 1.02
C PHE A 399 -10.88 -8.44 1.11
N VAL A 400 -10.94 -9.66 0.60
CA VAL A 400 -9.84 -10.62 0.63
C VAL A 400 -9.66 -11.21 -0.75
N ARG A 401 -8.44 -11.10 -1.29
CA ARG A 401 -8.07 -11.73 -2.55
C ARG A 401 -7.22 -12.96 -2.30
N HIS A 402 -7.42 -14.00 -3.12
CA HIS A 402 -6.53 -15.14 -3.23
C HIS A 402 -6.43 -15.57 -4.70
N GLY A 403 -5.28 -15.29 -5.33
CA GLY A 403 -5.07 -15.55 -6.75
C GLY A 403 -6.03 -14.74 -7.62
N ASP A 404 -6.91 -15.45 -8.33
CA ASP A 404 -7.92 -14.91 -9.24
C ASP A 404 -9.34 -14.85 -8.64
N VAL A 405 -9.46 -14.98 -7.32
CA VAL A 405 -10.73 -14.89 -6.61
C VAL A 405 -10.70 -13.72 -5.62
N LEU A 406 -11.74 -12.89 -5.67
CA LEU A 406 -12.05 -11.88 -4.68
C LEU A 406 -13.24 -12.36 -3.82
N MET A 407 -13.07 -12.33 -2.50
CA MET A 407 -14.10 -12.61 -1.51
C MET A 407 -14.35 -11.37 -0.67
N ILE A 408 -15.62 -11.08 -0.41
CA ILE A 408 -16.05 -9.93 0.38
C ILE A 408 -16.91 -10.46 1.51
N TYR A 409 -16.53 -10.16 2.74
CA TYR A 409 -17.22 -10.62 3.94
C TYR A 409 -17.89 -9.46 4.68
N ASN A 410 -19.12 -9.65 5.15
CA ASN A 410 -19.78 -8.69 6.04
C ASN A 410 -19.14 -8.74 7.42
N ILE A 411 -18.53 -7.64 7.84
CA ILE A 411 -17.88 -7.51 9.16
C ILE A 411 -18.55 -6.41 10.00
N LYS A 412 -19.81 -6.10 9.71
CA LYS A 412 -20.66 -5.16 10.44
C LYS A 412 -22.09 -5.68 10.39
N ASP A 413 -22.82 -5.56 11.50
CA ASP A 413 -24.24 -5.88 11.54
C ASP A 413 -25.03 -4.90 10.65
N GLU A 414 -26.12 -5.40 10.04
CA GLU A 414 -27.02 -4.60 9.18
C GLU A 414 -27.77 -3.49 9.93
#